data_AF-A0AAU5XR07-F1
#
_entry.id   AF-A0AAU5XR07-F1
#
_cell.length_a   1.000
_cell.length_b   1.000
_cell.length_c   1.000
_cell.angle_alpha   90.00
_cell.angle_beta   90.00
_cell.angle_gamma   90.00
#
_symmetry.space_group_name_H-M   'P 1'
#
loop_
_entity.id
_entity.type
_entity.pdbx_description
1 polymer ?
#
loop_
_entity_poly.entity_id
_entity_poly.type
_entity_poly.pdbx_seq_one_letter_code
_entity_poly.pdbx_strand_id
1 'polypeptide(L)'
;MEHPEPDARNLERSLGEYVRAVAAAVGVPDESTTVEISDTATAYLGLPQRWIDRPDHDVMLVWNERRGWSLAVETDPAEDPVVIAHHDGGDLVPDPRAVAQFVTDTAAGRHTGRKRPGPVAATTRGALAERLSPYVHHPR
;
A
#
# COMPACT_ATOMS: atom_id res chain seq x y z
N MET A 1 26.12 11.45 3.54
CA MET A 1 24.66 11.54 3.71
C MET A 1 24.11 12.15 2.45
N GLU A 2 23.70 11.32 1.50
CA GLU A 2 23.01 11.78 0.29
C GLU A 2 21.67 12.36 0.71
N HIS A 3 21.47 13.64 0.44
CA HIS A 3 20.15 14.24 0.58
C HIS A 3 19.31 13.74 -0.58
N PRO A 4 18.16 13.08 -0.33
CA PRO A 4 17.30 12.65 -1.43
C PRO A 4 16.94 13.85 -2.31
N GLU A 5 16.99 13.64 -3.63
CA GLU A 5 16.61 14.63 -4.63
C GLU A 5 15.24 15.23 -4.26
N PRO A 6 14.99 16.53 -4.51
CA PRO A 6 13.78 17.22 -4.06
C PRO A 6 12.46 16.51 -4.45
N ASP A 7 12.46 15.75 -5.54
CA ASP A 7 11.34 14.92 -5.98
C ASP A 7 11.08 13.72 -5.06
N ALA A 8 12.13 13.08 -4.54
CA ALA A 8 12.01 11.92 -3.64
C ALA A 8 11.43 12.33 -2.28
N ARG A 9 11.82 13.48 -1.73
CA ARG A 9 11.24 14.00 -0.47
C ARG A 9 9.77 14.39 -0.62
N ASN A 10 9.41 14.96 -1.77
CA ASN A 10 8.01 15.30 -2.04
C ASN A 10 7.16 14.04 -2.18
N LEU A 11 7.69 13.04 -2.90
CA LEU A 11 7.04 11.74 -3.04
C LEU A 11 6.87 11.05 -1.69
N GLU A 12 7.93 10.97 -0.88
CA GLU A 12 7.89 10.38 0.46
C GLU A 12 6.79 11.00 1.33
N ARG A 13 6.75 12.34 1.39
CA ARG A 13 5.73 13.05 2.18
C ARG A 13 4.32 12.80 1.65
N SER A 14 4.12 12.93 0.34
CA SER A 14 2.79 12.78 -0.26
C SER A 14 2.26 11.35 -0.19
N LEU A 15 3.15 10.36 -0.37
CA LEU A 15 2.84 8.95 -0.15
C LEU A 15 2.53 8.69 1.32
N GLY A 16 3.30 9.25 2.25
CA GLY A 16 3.05 9.14 3.69
C GLY A 16 1.66 9.62 4.11
N GLU A 17 1.21 10.78 3.63
CA GLU A 17 -0.14 11.27 3.94
C GLU A 17 -1.24 10.41 3.32
N TYR A 18 -1.06 9.92 2.10
CA TYR A 18 -1.98 8.96 1.49
C TYR A 18 -2.07 7.65 2.29
N VAL A 19 -0.93 7.11 2.69
CA VAL A 19 -0.80 5.87 3.48
C VAL A 19 -1.49 6.03 4.84
N ARG A 20 -1.39 7.20 5.49
CA ARG A 20 -2.16 7.51 6.71
C ARG A 20 -3.66 7.59 6.46
N ALA A 21 -4.08 8.19 5.35
CA ALA A 21 -5.50 8.21 5.00
C ALA A 21 -6.06 6.79 4.77
N VAL A 22 -5.25 5.90 4.16
CA VAL A 22 -5.57 4.47 4.05
C VAL A 22 -5.61 3.81 5.43
N ALA A 23 -4.63 4.05 6.29
CA ALA A 23 -4.60 3.50 7.66
C ALA A 23 -5.86 3.88 8.45
N ALA A 24 -6.24 5.16 8.40
CA ALA A 24 -7.46 5.66 9.03
C ALA A 24 -8.72 5.00 8.45
N ALA A 25 -8.78 4.79 7.13
CA ALA A 25 -9.93 4.13 6.49
C ALA A 25 -10.01 2.63 6.83
N VAL A 26 -8.87 1.95 6.97
CA VAL A 26 -8.75 0.55 7.36
C VAL A 26 -9.00 0.36 8.87
N GLY A 27 -8.76 1.41 9.67
CA GLY A 27 -8.94 1.41 11.13
C GLY A 27 -7.70 0.94 11.90
N VAL A 28 -6.51 1.15 11.36
CA VAL A 28 -5.22 0.86 12.02
C VAL A 28 -4.52 2.14 12.44
N PRO A 29 -3.70 2.12 13.51
CA PRO A 29 -2.99 3.30 13.97
C PRO A 29 -1.90 3.74 12.98
N ASP A 30 -1.56 5.04 12.98
CA ASP A 30 -0.56 5.61 12.07
C ASP A 30 0.82 4.95 12.24
N GLU A 31 1.13 4.50 13.46
CA GLU A 31 2.37 3.80 13.82
C GLU A 31 2.48 2.41 13.16
N SER A 32 1.39 1.86 12.63
CA SER A 32 1.39 0.61 11.86
C SER A 32 1.76 0.82 10.39
N THR A 33 2.20 2.02 10.00
CA THR A 33 2.55 2.36 8.62
C THR A 33 4.03 2.63 8.45
N THR A 34 4.59 2.16 7.33
CA THR A 34 5.97 2.46 6.91
C THR A 34 5.96 2.87 5.44
N VAL A 35 6.75 3.89 5.09
CA VAL A 35 7.02 4.31 3.72
C VAL A 35 8.52 4.27 3.48
N GLU A 36 8.93 3.74 2.32
CA GLU A 36 10.32 3.70 1.91
C GLU A 36 10.45 4.19 0.46
N ILE A 37 11.41 5.09 0.22
CA ILE A 37 11.80 5.54 -1.11
C ILE A 37 13.24 5.10 -1.38
N SER A 38 13.40 4.06 -2.20
CA SER A 38 14.70 3.58 -2.68
C SER A 38 14.70 3.52 -4.22
N ASP A 39 15.13 2.41 -4.81
CA ASP A 39 15.00 2.15 -6.26
C ASP A 39 13.52 2.10 -6.69
N THR A 40 12.63 1.75 -5.75
CA THR A 40 11.18 1.84 -5.89
C THR A 40 10.55 2.45 -4.65
N ALA A 41 9.51 3.26 -4.80
CA ALA A 41 8.68 3.67 -3.68
C ALA A 41 7.76 2.52 -3.23
N THR A 42 7.74 2.25 -1.93
CA THR A 42 6.92 1.22 -1.30
C THR A 42 6.28 1.74 -0.01
N ALA A 43 5.16 1.13 0.38
CA ALA A 43 4.56 1.35 1.68
C ALA A 43 3.96 0.06 2.24
N TYR A 44 3.90 -0.02 3.56
CA TYR A 44 3.43 -1.18 4.30
C TYR A 44 2.49 -0.72 5.41
N LEU A 45 1.38 -1.43 5.58
CA LEU A 45 0.48 -1.34 6.71
C LEU A 45 0.36 -2.71 7.38
N GLY A 46 0.74 -2.81 8.65
CA GLY A 46 0.43 -3.98 9.47
C GLY A 46 -1.07 -4.01 9.79
N LEU A 47 -1.71 -5.16 9.61
CA LEU A 47 -3.13 -5.33 9.92
C LEU A 47 -3.30 -6.21 11.17
N PRO A 48 -4.21 -5.87 12.10
CA PRO A 48 -4.49 -6.69 13.28
C PRO A 48 -5.27 -7.98 12.95
N GLN A 49 -5.52 -8.23 11.67
CA GLN A 49 -6.34 -9.32 11.16
C GLN A 49 -5.49 -10.56 10.95
N ARG A 50 -6.06 -11.73 11.20
CA ARG A 50 -5.45 -13.02 10.87
C ARG A 50 -6.09 -13.59 9.63
N TRP A 51 -5.28 -14.15 8.74
CA TRP A 51 -5.77 -14.84 7.56
C TRP A 51 -6.41 -16.17 7.95
N ILE A 52 -7.63 -16.46 7.47
CA ILE A 52 -8.37 -17.66 7.90
C ILE A 52 -7.65 -18.97 7.54
N ASP A 53 -6.95 -19.02 6.40
CA ASP A 53 -6.18 -20.20 5.98
C ASP A 53 -4.79 -20.29 6.62
N ARG A 54 -4.34 -19.22 7.31
CA ARG A 54 -3.03 -19.09 7.96
C ARG A 54 -3.12 -18.22 9.22
N PRO A 55 -3.77 -18.72 10.29
CA PRO A 55 -4.07 -17.93 11.48
C PRO A 55 -2.83 -17.54 12.31
N ASP A 56 -1.69 -18.18 12.05
CA ASP A 56 -0.43 -17.96 12.78
C ASP A 56 0.45 -16.88 12.14
N HIS A 57 0.04 -16.30 11.01
CA HIS A 57 0.79 -15.27 10.31
C HIS A 57 0.01 -13.96 10.28
N ASP A 58 0.73 -12.86 10.52
CA ASP A 58 0.17 -11.53 10.41
C ASP A 58 -0.09 -11.17 8.95
N VAL A 59 -1.15 -10.40 8.72
CA VAL A 59 -1.51 -9.91 7.39
C VAL A 59 -1.01 -8.47 7.28
N MET A 60 -0.45 -8.15 6.12
CA MET A 60 -0.03 -6.80 5.80
C MET A 60 -0.63 -6.35 4.47
N LEU A 61 -0.87 -5.05 4.38
CA LEU A 61 -1.23 -4.40 3.15
C LEU A 61 0.02 -3.70 2.60
N VAL A 62 0.41 -4.07 1.37
CA VAL A 62 1.63 -3.61 0.71
C VAL A 62 1.29 -2.79 -0.51
N TRP A 63 1.94 -1.64 -0.65
CA TRP A 63 1.86 -0.80 -1.83
C TRP A 63 3.21 -0.74 -2.55
N ASN A 64 3.16 -0.76 -3.88
CA ASN A 64 4.34 -0.56 -4.72
C ASN A 64 4.00 0.38 -5.88
N GLU A 65 4.90 1.32 -6.19
CA GLU A 65 4.70 2.32 -7.25
C GLU A 65 4.42 1.73 -8.65
N ARG A 66 4.72 0.46 -8.89
CA ARG A 66 4.49 -0.23 -10.18
C ARG A 66 3.23 -1.08 -10.21
N ARG A 67 2.71 -1.46 -9.04
CA ARG A 67 1.66 -2.50 -8.91
C ARG A 67 0.47 -2.08 -8.04
N GLY A 68 0.58 -1.00 -7.28
CA GLY A 68 -0.44 -0.54 -6.35
C GLY A 68 -0.54 -1.44 -5.13
N TRP A 69 -1.75 -1.50 -4.56
CA TRP A 69 -2.04 -2.21 -3.32
C TRP A 69 -2.19 -3.72 -3.50
N SER A 70 -1.65 -4.47 -2.55
CA SER A 70 -1.76 -5.92 -2.46
C SER A 70 -1.90 -6.33 -0.99
N LEU A 71 -2.75 -7.30 -0.72
CA LEU A 71 -2.81 -7.95 0.59
C LEU A 71 -1.83 -9.13 0.59
N ALA A 72 -0.98 -9.21 1.59
CA ALA A 72 0.04 -10.24 1.72
C ALA A 72 0.11 -10.77 3.16
N VAL A 73 0.64 -11.98 3.31
CA VAL A 73 0.96 -12.57 4.59
C VAL A 73 2.42 -12.29 4.90
N GLU A 74 2.70 -11.85 6.13
CA GLU A 74 4.06 -11.73 6.64
C GLU A 74 4.76 -13.09 6.70
N THR A 75 5.92 -13.14 6.08
CA THR A 75 6.83 -14.29 6.07
C THR A 75 8.05 -13.98 6.93
N ASP A 76 8.96 -14.95 7.04
CA ASP A 76 10.28 -14.67 7.60
C ASP A 76 10.92 -13.47 6.87
N PRO A 77 11.68 -12.59 7.55
CA PRO A 77 12.35 -11.46 6.91
C PRO A 77 13.27 -11.83 5.72
N ALA A 78 13.73 -13.07 5.64
CA ALA A 78 14.53 -13.58 4.53
C ALA A 78 13.69 -14.07 3.33
N GLU A 79 12.36 -14.12 3.45
CA GLU A 79 11.42 -14.60 2.44
C GLU A 79 10.55 -13.47 1.89
N ASP A 80 10.19 -13.56 0.61
CA ASP A 80 9.24 -12.63 0.01
C ASP A 80 7.83 -12.82 0.61
N PRO A 81 7.11 -11.72 0.92
CA PRO A 81 5.73 -11.81 1.39
C PRO A 81 4.85 -12.61 0.43
N VAL A 82 4.02 -13.49 0.98
CA VAL A 82 3.09 -14.28 0.18
C VAL A 82 1.87 -13.42 -0.14
N VAL A 83 1.80 -12.93 -1.38
CA VAL A 83 0.66 -12.14 -1.85
C VAL A 83 -0.59 -13.01 -1.96
N ILE A 84 -1.62 -12.60 -1.24
CA ILE A 84 -2.96 -13.19 -1.25
C ILE A 84 -3.75 -12.66 -2.44
N ALA A 85 -3.80 -11.34 -2.58
CA ALA A 85 -4.61 -10.66 -3.58
C ALA A 85 -4.02 -9.30 -3.93
N HIS A 86 -4.31 -8.84 -5.14
CA HIS A 86 -4.04 -7.47 -5.56
C HIS A 86 -5.33 -6.68 -5.61
N HIS A 87 -5.27 -5.41 -5.24
CA HIS A 87 -6.38 -4.48 -5.42
C HIS A 87 -6.65 -4.31 -6.92
N ASP A 88 -7.91 -4.44 -7.30
CA ASP A 88 -8.33 -4.41 -8.70
C ASP A 88 -8.17 -3.00 -9.32
N GLY A 89 -7.98 -2.95 -10.65
CA GLY A 89 -8.18 -1.73 -11.44
C GLY A 89 -6.94 -1.07 -12.03
N GLY A 90 -5.72 -1.52 -11.71
CA GLY A 90 -4.49 -0.89 -12.20
C GLY A 90 -4.30 0.55 -11.68
N ASP A 91 -5.09 0.92 -10.69
CA ASP A 91 -5.00 2.20 -10.01
C ASP A 91 -3.92 2.11 -8.92
N LEU A 92 -2.88 2.93 -9.06
CA LEU A 92 -1.81 3.08 -8.07
C LEU A 92 -2.24 3.89 -6.84
N VAL A 93 -3.24 4.76 -6.94
CA VAL A 93 -3.67 5.64 -5.84
C VAL A 93 -5.21 5.62 -5.73
N PRO A 94 -5.82 4.45 -5.46
CA PRO A 94 -7.26 4.34 -5.29
C PRO A 94 -7.71 5.11 -4.04
N ASP A 95 -9.02 5.41 -3.98
CA ASP A 95 -9.63 6.02 -2.79
C ASP A 95 -9.37 5.16 -1.53
N PRO A 96 -9.00 5.75 -0.38
CA PRO A 96 -8.71 5.01 0.85
C PRO A 96 -9.83 4.06 1.30
N ARG A 97 -11.11 4.41 1.06
CA ARG A 97 -12.25 3.56 1.43
C ARG A 97 -12.35 2.34 0.52
N ALA A 98 -11.98 2.47 -0.76
CA ALA A 98 -11.91 1.33 -1.67
C ALA A 98 -10.85 0.32 -1.22
N VAL A 99 -9.69 0.81 -0.75
CA VAL A 99 -8.64 -0.04 -0.18
C VAL A 99 -9.13 -0.75 1.09
N ALA A 100 -9.80 -0.04 1.99
CA ALA A 100 -10.36 -0.63 3.20
C ALA A 100 -11.43 -1.71 2.91
N GLN A 101 -12.28 -1.48 1.90
CA GLN A 101 -13.24 -2.47 1.44
C GLN A 101 -12.53 -3.70 0.86
N PHE A 102 -11.51 -3.49 0.02
CA PHE A 102 -10.70 -4.57 -0.53
C PHE A 102 -10.06 -5.44 0.57
N VAL A 103 -9.49 -4.83 1.61
CA VAL A 103 -8.94 -5.56 2.78
C VAL A 103 -10.03 -6.41 3.44
N THR A 104 -11.18 -5.81 3.74
CA THR A 104 -12.31 -6.47 4.42
C THR A 104 -12.87 -7.64 3.61
N ASP A 105 -13.07 -7.46 2.30
CA ASP A 105 -13.61 -8.47 1.42
C ASP A 105 -12.61 -9.61 1.16
N THR A 106 -11.32 -9.29 1.05
CA THR A 106 -10.26 -10.30 0.88
C THR A 106 -10.06 -11.12 2.15
N ALA A 107 -9.97 -10.47 3.32
CA ALA A 107 -9.83 -11.16 4.61
C ALA A 107 -11.03 -12.06 4.94
N ALA A 108 -12.23 -11.72 4.46
CA ALA A 108 -13.42 -12.55 4.60
C ALA A 108 -13.56 -13.65 3.53
N GLY A 109 -12.55 -13.84 2.67
CA GLY A 109 -12.58 -14.83 1.59
C GLY A 109 -13.56 -14.52 0.46
N ARG A 110 -14.12 -13.30 0.42
CA ARG A 110 -15.07 -12.86 -0.62
C ARG A 110 -14.38 -12.35 -1.88
N HIS A 111 -13.11 -11.95 -1.76
CA HIS A 111 -12.24 -11.67 -2.90
C HIS A 111 -11.23 -12.80 -3.10
N THR A 112 -11.50 -13.66 -4.10
CA THR A 112 -10.47 -14.56 -4.64
C THR A 112 -9.54 -13.71 -5.49
N GLY A 113 -8.39 -13.32 -4.92
CA GLY A 113 -7.44 -12.38 -5.52
C GLY A 113 -7.24 -12.58 -7.02
N ARG A 114 -7.17 -11.48 -7.77
CA ARG A 114 -6.92 -11.55 -9.22
C ARG A 114 -5.50 -12.04 -9.47
N LYS A 115 -5.33 -12.89 -10.51
CA LYS A 115 -4.00 -13.26 -11.04
C LYS A 115 -3.18 -11.99 -11.22
N ARG A 116 -2.03 -11.95 -10.53
CA ARG A 116 -0.96 -10.93 -10.55
C ARG A 116 -1.18 -9.88 -11.65
N PRO A 117 -1.61 -8.65 -11.33
CA PRO A 117 -1.79 -7.62 -12.33
C PRO A 117 -0.45 -7.40 -13.04
N GLY A 118 -0.54 -7.17 -14.36
CA GLY A 118 0.60 -6.68 -15.12
C GLY A 118 1.10 -5.37 -14.51
N PRO A 119 2.36 -4.98 -14.75
CA PRO A 119 2.84 -3.67 -14.35
C PRO A 119 1.87 -2.59 -14.83
N VAL A 120 1.47 -1.67 -13.95
CA VAL A 120 0.76 -0.47 -14.40
C VAL A 120 1.71 0.26 -15.34
N ALA A 121 1.18 0.82 -16.43
CA ALA A 121 1.96 1.58 -17.40
C ALA A 121 2.91 2.54 -16.66
N ALA A 122 4.19 2.57 -17.07
CA ALA A 122 5.27 3.24 -16.35
C ALA A 122 4.91 4.69 -16.00
N THR A 123 4.40 4.87 -14.79
CA THR A 123 4.08 6.17 -14.23
C THR A 123 5.37 6.77 -13.69
N THR A 124 5.66 8.01 -14.07
CA THR A 124 6.82 8.72 -13.52
C THR A 124 6.56 9.10 -12.06
N ARG A 125 7.60 9.20 -11.25
CA ARG A 125 7.48 9.63 -9.84
C ARG A 125 6.83 11.02 -9.70
N GLY A 126 7.07 11.92 -10.66
CA GLY A 126 6.39 13.22 -10.71
C GLY A 126 4.88 13.11 -10.92
N ALA A 127 4.42 12.27 -11.85
CA ALA A 127 2.99 12.02 -12.06
C ALA A 127 2.35 11.33 -10.84
N LEU A 128 3.08 10.44 -10.17
CA LEU A 128 2.61 9.83 -8.93
C LEU A 128 2.47 10.86 -7.80
N ALA A 129 3.44 11.76 -7.62
CA ALA A 129 3.37 12.84 -6.64
C ALA A 129 2.20 13.80 -6.92
N GLU A 130 1.92 14.10 -8.19
CA GLU A 130 0.75 14.91 -8.58
C GLU A 130 -0.56 14.24 -8.16
N ARG A 131 -0.68 12.93 -8.38
CA ARG A 131 -1.86 12.15 -7.96
C ARG A 131 -2.03 12.07 -6.44
N LEU A 132 -0.94 12.13 -5.69
CA LEU A 132 -0.93 12.14 -4.22
C LEU A 132 -1.14 13.54 -3.63
N SER A 133 -1.04 14.60 -4.44
CA SER A 133 -1.18 15.99 -3.98
C SER A 133 -2.46 16.28 -3.16
N PRO A 134 -3.64 15.67 -3.43
CA PRO A 134 -4.84 15.94 -2.64
C PRO A 134 -4.69 15.59 -1.15
N TYR A 135 -3.86 14.60 -0.82
CA TYR A 135 -3.65 14.14 0.57
C TYR A 135 -2.71 15.05 1.36
N VAL A 136 -1.85 15.80 0.68
CA VAL A 136 -0.92 16.76 1.31
C VAL A 136 -1.62 18.08 1.63
N HIS A 137 -2.72 18.37 0.93
CA HIS A 137 -3.47 19.61 1.03
C HIS A 137 -4.70 19.52 1.95
N HIS A 138 -4.97 18.36 2.55
CA HIS A 138 -6.06 18.22 3.52
C HIS A 138 -5.56 18.61 4.92
N PRO A 139 -5.91 19.79 5.46
CA PRO A 139 -5.73 20.03 6.88
C PRO A 139 -6.60 19.04 7.66
N ARG A 140 -5.99 18.37 8.63
CA ARG A 140 -6.66 17.49 9.59
C ARG A 140 -7.82 18.20 10.30
#